data_AF-A0AAV9Z0S2-F1
#
_entry.id   AF-A0AAV9Z0S2-F1
#
_cell.length_a   1.000
_cell.length_b   1.000
_cell.length_c   1.000
_cell.angle_alpha   90.00
_cell.angle_beta   90.00
_cell.angle_gamma   90.00
#
_symmetry.space_group_name_H-M   'P 1'
#
loop_
_entity.id
_entity.type
_entity.pdbx_description
1 polymer ?
#
loop_
_entity_poly.entity_id
_entity_poly.type
_entity_poly.pdbx_seq_one_letter_code
_entity_poly.pdbx_strand_id
1 'polypeptide(L)'
;MRTIQILVEAWKRSPDGERKNGPLFSVSTDGCPLRRRALFMLCMHDEIRPGNPIYEYVKNLPGSIFVLHEFKRKLPLLPLLILFLNHRSLSGIRGDLCSNAGMVIKNVCVNRELLNHDWSETSIHALLDPADGQNVSKAIKLLLCIVELGKLDLANYDPSEGAELEALSLLGEMFHALLEPFINVRLSLSEQIESLVRFSHLLCALYMQNGTSFMSNQLYSDLQTMVKNAILTVPKVRLINGRLKVYICLLGDDVLEALFGRCRMIGGHYPIRKPERLKLMRMRDLDHIRPSSFAGELSADSCDLQMCWSRAVSNADKILLKYGVKMPLLSQNYFNNLIQI
;
A
#
# COMPACT_ATOMS: atom_id res chain seq x y z
N MET A 1 -7.38 4.47 -21.63
CA MET A 1 -8.72 4.95 -21.20
C MET A 1 -9.85 4.12 -21.81
N ARG A 2 -10.05 4.12 -23.15
CA ARG A 2 -11.15 3.38 -23.82
C ARG A 2 -11.23 1.90 -23.46
N THR A 3 -10.11 1.18 -23.39
CA THR A 3 -10.10 -0.25 -23.01
C THR A 3 -10.68 -0.50 -21.62
N ILE A 4 -10.33 0.35 -20.64
CA ILE A 4 -10.83 0.23 -19.25
C ILE A 4 -12.35 0.47 -19.23
N GLN A 5 -12.84 1.45 -19.98
CA GLN A 5 -14.28 1.71 -20.13
C GLN A 5 -15.02 0.52 -20.75
N ILE A 6 -14.47 -0.07 -21.82
CA ILE A 6 -15.05 -1.26 -22.46
C ILE A 6 -15.13 -2.41 -21.47
N LEU A 7 -14.08 -2.66 -20.67
CA LEU A 7 -14.07 -3.74 -19.68
C LEU A 7 -15.11 -3.52 -18.58
N VAL A 8 -15.21 -2.29 -18.06
CA VAL A 8 -16.24 -1.94 -17.06
C VAL A 8 -17.63 -2.12 -17.65
N GLU A 9 -17.90 -1.63 -18.87
CA GLU A 9 -19.20 -1.80 -19.53
C GLU A 9 -19.51 -3.28 -19.82
N ALA A 10 -18.51 -4.06 -20.23
CA ALA A 10 -18.64 -5.50 -20.47
C ALA A 10 -18.99 -6.27 -19.18
N TRP A 11 -18.38 -5.92 -18.04
CA TRP A 11 -18.72 -6.50 -16.74
C TRP A 11 -20.21 -6.33 -16.41
N LYS A 12 -20.79 -5.19 -16.73
CA LYS A 12 -22.22 -4.95 -16.43
C LYS A 12 -23.16 -5.70 -17.35
N ARG A 13 -22.80 -5.78 -18.63
CA ARG A 13 -23.67 -6.37 -19.67
C ARG A 13 -23.57 -7.88 -19.75
N SER A 14 -22.42 -8.44 -19.37
CA SER A 14 -22.18 -9.89 -19.45
C SER A 14 -23.08 -10.66 -18.48
N PRO A 15 -23.68 -11.79 -18.89
CA PRO A 15 -24.39 -12.68 -17.97
C PRO A 15 -23.46 -13.25 -16.89
N ASP A 16 -22.16 -13.37 -17.17
CA ASP A 16 -21.13 -13.81 -16.23
C ASP A 16 -20.45 -12.67 -15.49
N GLY A 17 -20.89 -11.42 -15.66
CA GLY A 17 -20.32 -10.27 -14.96
C GLY A 17 -21.06 -9.95 -13.66
N GLU A 18 -21.58 -8.74 -13.57
CA GLU A 18 -22.21 -8.21 -12.34
C GLU A 18 -23.36 -9.07 -11.82
N ARG A 19 -24.17 -9.67 -12.71
CA ARG A 19 -25.29 -10.53 -12.33
C ARG A 19 -24.85 -11.76 -11.52
N LYS A 20 -23.70 -12.33 -11.86
CA LYS A 20 -23.20 -13.58 -11.28
C LYS A 20 -22.20 -13.33 -10.15
N ASN A 21 -21.38 -12.29 -10.28
CA ASN A 21 -20.25 -12.03 -9.39
C ASN A 21 -20.44 -10.78 -8.50
N GLY A 22 -21.53 -10.04 -8.68
CA GLY A 22 -21.81 -8.83 -7.90
C GLY A 22 -21.20 -7.54 -8.48
N PRO A 23 -21.42 -6.41 -7.79
CA PRO A 23 -20.97 -5.11 -8.26
C PRO A 23 -19.44 -5.01 -8.33
N LEU A 24 -18.94 -4.24 -9.31
CA LEU A 24 -17.52 -3.97 -9.45
C LEU A 24 -17.08 -2.86 -8.48
N PHE A 25 -16.27 -3.21 -7.49
CA PHE A 25 -15.83 -2.28 -6.44
C PHE A 25 -14.51 -1.59 -6.72
N SER A 26 -13.64 -2.22 -7.51
CA SER A 26 -12.32 -1.70 -7.82
C SER A 26 -11.81 -2.15 -9.18
N VAL A 27 -10.90 -1.37 -9.75
CA VAL A 27 -10.13 -1.70 -10.95
C VAL A 27 -8.66 -1.42 -10.67
N SER A 28 -7.82 -2.43 -10.92
CA SER A 28 -6.38 -2.37 -10.72
C SER A 28 -5.64 -2.35 -12.06
N THR A 29 -4.43 -1.79 -12.08
CA THR A 29 -3.50 -1.95 -13.21
C THR A 29 -2.09 -2.22 -12.69
N ASP A 30 -1.22 -2.70 -13.56
CA ASP A 30 0.21 -2.94 -13.29
C ASP A 30 1.06 -1.67 -13.00
N GLY A 31 0.44 -0.51 -12.78
CA GLY A 31 1.13 0.74 -12.44
C GLY A 31 1.91 1.38 -13.61
N CYS A 32 1.68 0.98 -14.87
CA CYS A 32 2.27 1.70 -16.01
C CYS A 32 1.77 3.17 -16.04
N PRO A 33 2.63 4.18 -16.25
CA PRO A 33 2.24 5.59 -16.19
C PRO A 33 1.02 5.97 -17.05
N LEU A 34 0.90 5.41 -18.26
CA LEU A 34 -0.24 5.64 -19.15
C LEU A 34 -1.55 5.06 -18.59
N ARG A 35 -1.48 3.88 -17.98
CA ARG A 35 -2.63 3.22 -17.34
C ARG A 35 -2.99 3.90 -16.02
N ARG A 36 -1.99 4.31 -15.24
CA ARG A 36 -2.16 5.10 -14.02
C ARG A 36 -2.95 6.37 -14.33
N ARG A 37 -2.48 7.19 -15.26
CA ARG A 37 -3.18 8.41 -15.68
C ARG A 37 -4.61 8.12 -16.15
N ALA A 38 -4.79 7.08 -16.97
CA ALA A 38 -6.11 6.72 -17.45
C ALA A 38 -7.06 6.31 -16.32
N LEU A 39 -6.58 5.58 -15.30
CA LEU A 39 -7.39 5.23 -14.13
C LEU A 39 -7.71 6.44 -13.28
N PHE A 40 -6.73 7.31 -13.00
CA PHE A 40 -6.96 8.57 -12.29
C PHE A 40 -8.08 9.38 -12.95
N MET A 41 -7.99 9.57 -14.27
CA MET A 41 -9.02 10.30 -15.03
C MET A 41 -10.39 9.62 -15.04
N LEU A 42 -10.46 8.29 -14.86
CA LEU A 42 -11.72 7.53 -14.89
C LEU A 42 -12.34 7.34 -13.50
N CYS A 43 -11.52 7.27 -12.45
CA CYS A 43 -11.92 6.80 -11.12
C CYS A 43 -11.59 7.80 -9.97
N MET A 44 -10.91 8.93 -10.23
CA MET A 44 -10.52 9.94 -9.22
C MET A 44 -10.76 11.40 -9.70
N HIS A 45 -12.01 11.79 -9.88
CA HIS A 45 -12.46 13.10 -10.41
C HIS A 45 -13.38 14.00 -9.51
N ASP A 46 -14.03 13.53 -8.44
CA ASP A 46 -15.17 14.11 -7.69
C ASP A 46 -14.99 13.58 -6.28
N GLU A 47 -15.59 14.33 -5.36
CA GLU A 47 -15.56 14.04 -3.94
C GLU A 47 -16.78 13.20 -3.53
N ILE A 48 -16.63 12.36 -2.50
CA ILE A 48 -17.77 11.71 -1.85
C ILE A 48 -18.58 12.79 -1.13
N ARG A 49 -19.79 13.03 -1.63
CA ARG A 49 -20.71 14.07 -1.14
C ARG A 49 -21.91 13.46 -0.40
N PRO A 50 -22.64 14.28 0.40
CA PRO A 50 -23.94 13.89 0.93
C PRO A 50 -24.84 13.29 -0.16
N GLY A 51 -25.47 12.16 0.13
CA GLY A 51 -26.28 11.39 -0.81
C GLY A 51 -25.57 10.17 -1.41
N ASN A 52 -24.23 10.10 -1.34
CA ASN A 52 -23.53 8.85 -1.65
C ASN A 52 -23.71 7.83 -0.51
N PRO A 53 -24.01 6.54 -0.79
CA PRO A 53 -24.24 5.53 0.26
C PRO A 53 -23.10 5.33 1.25
N ILE A 54 -21.84 5.57 0.85
CA ILE A 54 -20.70 5.43 1.75
C ILE A 54 -20.36 6.74 2.49
N TYR A 55 -21.00 7.86 2.16
CA TYR A 55 -20.68 9.19 2.73
C TYR A 55 -20.72 9.18 4.26
N GLU A 56 -21.76 8.59 4.85
CA GLU A 56 -21.94 8.55 6.30
C GLU A 56 -20.79 7.86 7.05
N TYR A 57 -20.11 6.91 6.40
CA TYR A 57 -18.98 6.19 6.98
C TYR A 57 -17.65 6.94 6.84
N VAL A 58 -17.55 7.87 5.90
CA VAL A 58 -16.27 8.51 5.55
C VAL A 58 -16.26 10.02 5.81
N LYS A 59 -17.42 10.66 5.98
CA LYS A 59 -17.57 12.13 6.16
C LYS A 59 -16.71 12.73 7.28
N ASN A 60 -16.38 11.93 8.29
CA ASN A 60 -15.60 12.35 9.44
C ASN A 60 -14.12 11.95 9.35
N LEU A 61 -13.66 11.36 8.24
CA LEU A 61 -12.27 10.96 8.04
C LEU A 61 -11.50 12.13 7.40
N PRO A 62 -10.70 12.91 8.15
CA PRO A 62 -9.99 14.06 7.60
C PRO A 62 -9.00 13.68 6.49
N GLY A 63 -8.72 14.64 5.59
CA GLY A 63 -7.73 14.49 4.53
C GLY A 63 -8.28 14.01 3.18
N SER A 64 -7.39 13.69 2.25
CA SER A 64 -7.73 13.39 0.84
C SER A 64 -8.47 12.07 0.58
N ILE A 65 -9.00 11.42 1.62
CA ILE A 65 -9.87 10.25 1.46
C ILE A 65 -11.13 10.60 0.70
N PHE A 66 -11.54 11.87 0.67
CA PHE A 66 -12.76 12.29 -0.01
C PHE A 66 -12.71 12.24 -1.53
N VAL A 67 -11.55 12.24 -2.18
CA VAL A 67 -11.46 12.29 -3.65
C VAL A 67 -11.59 10.87 -4.24
N LEU A 68 -12.82 10.45 -4.53
CA LEU A 68 -13.16 9.09 -5.02
C LEU A 68 -14.44 9.12 -5.84
N HIS A 69 -14.52 8.22 -6.83
CA HIS A 69 -15.62 8.30 -7.79
C HIS A 69 -16.38 7.06 -8.19
N GLU A 70 -17.66 7.33 -8.42
CA GLU A 70 -18.58 6.62 -9.29
C GLU A 70 -18.27 6.97 -10.76
N PHE A 71 -18.20 5.97 -11.64
CA PHE A 71 -17.81 6.13 -13.05
C PHE A 71 -18.70 7.16 -13.78
N LYS A 72 -18.14 7.97 -14.69
CA LYS A 72 -18.78 9.11 -15.43
C LYS A 72 -20.08 8.82 -16.20
N ARG A 73 -20.63 7.61 -16.16
CA ARG A 73 -21.90 7.20 -16.77
C ARG A 73 -22.73 6.43 -15.76
N LYS A 74 -23.72 7.09 -15.12
CA LYS A 74 -24.84 6.50 -14.33
C LYS A 74 -24.65 5.00 -14.01
N LEU A 75 -23.63 4.69 -13.22
CA LEU A 75 -23.21 3.35 -12.82
C LEU A 75 -23.64 3.29 -11.35
N PRO A 76 -24.55 2.41 -10.90
CA PRO A 76 -25.23 2.63 -9.64
C PRO A 76 -24.29 2.51 -8.43
N LEU A 77 -24.39 3.52 -7.58
CA LEU A 77 -24.43 3.57 -6.12
C LEU A 77 -23.13 3.37 -5.32
N LEU A 78 -22.04 2.86 -5.89
CA LEU A 78 -20.77 2.75 -5.14
C LEU A 78 -19.55 3.22 -5.94
N PRO A 79 -18.69 4.09 -5.37
CA PRO A 79 -17.54 4.62 -6.08
C PRO A 79 -16.56 3.49 -6.41
N LEU A 80 -16.14 3.41 -7.66
CA LEU A 80 -15.20 2.42 -8.15
C LEU A 80 -13.78 2.90 -7.84
N LEU A 81 -12.98 2.05 -7.21
CA LEU A 81 -11.69 2.47 -6.67
C LEU A 81 -10.52 1.91 -7.45
N ILE A 82 -9.45 2.69 -7.48
CA ILE A 82 -8.18 2.27 -8.07
C ILE A 82 -7.38 1.48 -7.05
N LEU A 83 -6.77 0.40 -7.51
CA LEU A 83 -5.75 -0.33 -6.77
C LEU A 83 -4.42 -0.27 -7.53
N PHE A 84 -3.39 0.22 -6.83
CA PHE A 84 -1.97 0.07 -7.18
C PHE A 84 -1.20 -0.68 -6.09
N LEU A 85 -1.90 -1.41 -5.21
CA LEU A 85 -1.27 -2.58 -4.61
C LEU A 85 -0.79 -3.40 -5.76
N ASN A 86 0.49 -3.72 -5.77
CA ASN A 86 1.06 -4.93 -6.36
C ASN A 86 2.53 -4.98 -5.97
N HIS A 87 3.11 -6.14 -6.24
CA HIS A 87 4.54 -6.42 -6.23
C HIS A 87 5.43 -5.23 -6.61
N ARG A 88 4.97 -4.38 -7.54
CA ARG A 88 5.64 -3.17 -8.01
C ARG A 88 5.79 -2.05 -6.97
N SER A 89 4.86 -1.84 -6.04
CA SER A 89 4.97 -0.76 -5.04
C SER A 89 6.03 -1.10 -4.00
N LEU A 90 6.06 -2.35 -3.51
CA LEU A 90 7.14 -2.84 -2.64
C LEU A 90 8.48 -2.90 -3.38
N SER A 91 8.46 -3.34 -4.64
CA SER A 91 9.65 -3.30 -5.50
C SER A 91 10.12 -1.87 -5.79
N GLY A 92 9.20 -0.90 -5.83
CA GLY A 92 9.48 0.52 -6.01
C GLY A 92 10.19 1.10 -4.79
N ILE A 93 9.69 0.83 -3.58
CA ILE A 93 10.37 1.20 -2.33
C ILE A 93 11.78 0.61 -2.29
N ARG A 94 11.90 -0.69 -2.60
CA ARG A 94 13.21 -1.34 -2.71
C ARG A 94 14.09 -0.69 -3.77
N GLY A 95 13.53 -0.32 -4.93
CA GLY A 95 14.24 0.38 -5.99
C GLY A 95 14.83 1.71 -5.53
N ASP A 96 14.04 2.52 -4.82
CA ASP A 96 14.49 3.79 -4.26
C ASP A 96 15.62 3.56 -3.22
N LEU A 97 15.44 2.62 -2.29
CA LEU A 97 16.45 2.25 -1.28
C LEU A 97 17.73 1.65 -1.87
N CYS A 98 17.64 0.88 -2.95
CA CYS A 98 18.79 0.30 -3.64
C CYS A 98 19.53 1.31 -4.55
N SER A 99 18.93 2.46 -4.82
CA SER A 99 19.53 3.52 -5.63
C SER A 99 20.48 4.38 -4.81
N ASN A 100 21.43 5.06 -5.47
CA ASN A 100 22.28 6.03 -4.80
C ASN A 100 21.49 7.27 -4.33
N ALA A 101 20.33 7.54 -4.95
CA ALA A 101 19.46 8.64 -4.56
C ALA A 101 18.76 8.38 -3.21
N GLY A 102 18.49 7.11 -2.89
CA GLY A 102 17.91 6.70 -1.61
C GLY A 102 16.55 7.32 -1.31
N MET A 103 16.23 7.34 0.00
CA MET A 103 15.09 8.03 0.56
C MET A 103 15.58 9.03 1.62
N VAL A 104 15.35 10.33 1.39
CA VAL A 104 15.78 11.37 2.35
C VAL A 104 14.78 11.52 3.49
N ILE A 105 15.28 11.43 4.72
CA ILE A 105 14.53 11.57 5.98
C ILE A 105 15.35 12.43 6.93
N LYS A 106 14.83 13.59 7.37
CA LYS A 106 15.56 14.51 8.28
C LYS A 106 16.99 14.83 7.82
N ASN A 107 17.19 15.04 6.52
CA ASN A 107 18.50 15.24 5.87
C ASN A 107 19.44 14.03 5.83
N VAL A 108 19.02 12.88 6.35
CA VAL A 108 19.73 11.60 6.18
C VAL A 108 19.25 10.94 4.90
N CYS A 109 20.18 10.54 4.04
CA CYS A 109 19.87 9.74 2.86
C CYS A 109 19.92 8.25 3.22
N VAL A 110 18.76 7.62 3.37
CA VAL A 110 18.69 6.17 3.57
C VAL A 110 18.81 5.49 2.22
N ASN A 111 19.98 4.94 1.93
CA ASN A 111 20.31 4.32 0.66
C ASN A 111 21.05 2.99 0.86
N ARG A 112 21.48 2.38 -0.24
CA ARG A 112 22.24 1.14 -0.23
C ARG A 112 23.48 1.23 0.67
N GLU A 113 24.23 2.33 0.61
CA GLU A 113 25.49 2.49 1.34
C GLU A 113 25.26 2.51 2.86
N LEU A 114 24.27 3.28 3.31
CA LEU A 114 23.87 3.33 4.72
C LEU A 114 23.42 1.95 5.22
N LEU A 115 22.62 1.25 4.42
CA LEU A 115 22.12 -0.08 4.76
C LEU A 115 23.22 -1.17 4.70
N ASN A 116 24.39 -0.86 4.13
CA ASN A 116 25.48 -1.81 3.92
C ASN A 116 26.49 -1.86 5.08
N HIS A 117 26.28 -1.08 6.15
CA HIS A 117 27.27 -0.89 7.20
C HIS A 117 27.33 -2.08 8.18
N ASP A 118 28.28 -3.00 7.98
CA ASP A 118 28.73 -4.05 8.94
C ASP A 118 27.66 -4.83 9.74
N TRP A 119 26.46 -4.99 9.21
CA TRP A 119 25.44 -5.87 9.77
C TRP A 119 25.75 -7.30 9.30
N SER A 120 26.22 -8.15 10.21
CA SER A 120 26.71 -9.50 9.91
C SER A 120 25.72 -10.31 9.06
N GLU A 121 25.94 -10.39 7.74
CA GLU A 121 25.69 -11.53 6.85
C GLU A 121 25.60 -11.09 5.38
N THR A 122 26.06 -12.00 4.50
CA THR A 122 25.81 -12.09 3.04
C THR A 122 24.35 -11.86 2.60
N SER A 123 23.42 -11.82 3.54
CA SER A 123 21.98 -11.64 3.41
C SER A 123 21.56 -10.25 2.90
N ILE A 124 22.11 -9.13 3.41
CA ILE A 124 21.68 -7.78 2.99
C ILE A 124 22.11 -7.46 1.56
N HIS A 125 23.32 -7.85 1.14
CA HIS A 125 23.76 -7.68 -0.24
C HIS A 125 22.84 -8.39 -1.23
N ALA A 126 22.34 -9.58 -0.88
CA ALA A 126 21.39 -10.33 -1.71
C ALA A 126 20.01 -9.65 -1.78
N LEU A 127 19.62 -8.91 -0.73
CA LEU A 127 18.39 -8.10 -0.70
C LEU A 127 18.55 -6.79 -1.50
N LEU A 128 19.74 -6.20 -1.50
CA LEU A 128 20.04 -4.94 -2.22
C LEU A 128 20.44 -5.15 -3.69
N ASP A 129 20.50 -6.41 -4.16
CA ASP A 129 20.87 -6.76 -5.54
C ASP A 129 19.85 -6.23 -6.58
N PRO A 130 20.25 -5.28 -7.47
CA PRO A 130 19.37 -4.69 -8.47
C PRO A 130 19.01 -5.64 -9.62
N ALA A 131 19.73 -6.77 -9.79
CA ALA A 131 19.49 -7.69 -10.90
C ALA A 131 18.10 -8.37 -10.86
N ASP A 132 17.49 -8.44 -9.67
CA ASP A 132 16.19 -9.07 -9.43
C ASP A 132 15.18 -8.08 -8.82
N GLY A 133 15.02 -6.92 -9.47
CA GLY A 133 14.18 -5.81 -8.98
C GLY A 133 12.67 -6.09 -8.88
N GLN A 134 12.18 -7.25 -9.33
CA GLN A 134 10.75 -7.64 -9.24
C GLN A 134 10.45 -8.63 -8.11
N ASN A 135 11.46 -8.99 -7.32
CA ASN A 135 11.32 -9.97 -6.25
C ASN A 135 10.73 -9.35 -4.98
N VAL A 136 9.45 -9.61 -4.76
CA VAL A 136 8.72 -9.10 -3.58
C VAL A 136 9.17 -9.73 -2.28
N SER A 137 9.53 -11.02 -2.27
CA SER A 137 10.07 -11.65 -1.08
C SER A 137 11.32 -10.92 -0.61
N LYS A 138 12.18 -10.47 -1.54
CA LYS A 138 13.35 -9.64 -1.21
C LYS A 138 12.95 -8.24 -0.72
N ALA A 139 11.95 -7.62 -1.32
CA ALA A 139 11.44 -6.33 -0.86
C ALA A 139 10.89 -6.42 0.57
N ILE A 140 10.00 -7.38 0.87
CA ILE A 140 9.45 -7.58 2.21
C ILE A 140 10.56 -7.81 3.23
N LYS A 141 11.55 -8.67 2.91
CA LYS A 141 12.69 -8.93 3.79
C LYS A 141 13.53 -7.68 4.04
N LEU A 142 13.78 -6.86 3.02
CA LEU A 142 14.51 -5.61 3.17
C LEU A 142 13.77 -4.64 4.10
N LEU A 143 12.46 -4.48 3.90
CA LEU A 143 11.64 -3.62 4.75
C LEU A 143 11.59 -4.13 6.20
N LEU A 144 11.43 -5.44 6.42
CA LEU A 144 11.52 -6.04 7.76
C LEU A 144 12.91 -5.87 8.38
N CYS A 145 13.98 -5.95 7.59
CA CYS A 145 15.33 -5.67 8.07
C CYS A 145 15.44 -4.23 8.58
N ILE A 146 14.90 -3.24 7.85
CA ILE A 146 14.85 -1.85 8.30
C ILE A 146 14.02 -1.69 9.58
N VAL A 147 12.91 -2.42 9.71
CA VAL A 147 12.10 -2.46 10.96
C VAL A 147 12.95 -2.94 12.15
N GLU A 148 13.75 -3.98 11.98
CA GLU A 148 14.60 -4.48 13.06
C GLU A 148 15.78 -3.55 13.36
N LEU A 149 16.41 -2.97 12.33
CA LEU A 149 17.47 -1.97 12.49
C LEU A 149 16.96 -0.75 13.27
N GLY A 150 15.73 -0.32 13.02
CA GLY A 150 15.09 0.78 13.71
C GLY A 150 14.86 0.56 15.22
N LYS A 151 15.07 -0.66 15.75
CA LYS A 151 14.92 -1.01 17.17
C LYS A 151 16.23 -1.01 17.94
N LEU A 152 17.37 -0.76 17.29
CA LEU A 152 18.66 -0.73 17.96
C LEU A 152 18.74 0.43 18.96
N ASP A 153 19.50 0.23 20.03
CA ASP A 153 19.65 1.22 21.09
C ASP A 153 20.64 2.31 20.69
N LEU A 154 20.23 3.58 20.82
CA LEU A 154 21.01 4.77 20.49
C LEU A 154 22.14 5.04 21.50
N ALA A 155 22.16 4.38 22.66
CA ALA A 155 23.02 4.75 23.79
C ALA A 155 24.53 4.76 23.52
N ASN A 156 25.01 4.02 22.50
CA ASN A 156 26.44 3.85 22.23
C ASN A 156 26.93 4.52 20.93
N TYR A 157 26.05 5.24 20.22
CA TYR A 157 26.34 5.80 18.91
C TYR A 157 26.75 7.27 18.99
N ASP A 158 27.61 7.71 18.08
CA ASP A 158 27.98 9.11 17.95
C ASP A 158 26.81 9.96 17.41
N PRO A 159 26.87 11.31 17.45
CA PRO A 159 25.76 12.15 17.00
C PRO A 159 25.35 11.97 15.53
N SER A 160 26.28 11.58 14.64
CA SER A 160 26.00 11.32 13.22
C SER A 160 25.30 9.98 13.06
N GLU A 161 25.84 8.94 13.68
CA GLU A 161 25.25 7.60 13.74
C GLU A 161 23.86 7.64 14.41
N GLY A 162 23.69 8.49 15.42
CA GLY A 162 22.41 8.73 16.09
C GLY A 162 21.36 9.32 15.14
N ALA A 163 21.73 10.27 14.28
CA ALA A 163 20.82 10.83 13.29
C ALA A 163 20.41 9.79 12.22
N GLU A 164 21.35 8.96 11.79
CA GLU A 164 21.10 7.85 10.87
C GLU A 164 20.15 6.81 11.46
N LEU A 165 20.42 6.40 12.70
CA LEU A 165 19.57 5.44 13.41
C LEU A 165 18.18 6.03 13.69
N GLU A 166 18.04 7.30 14.05
CA GLU A 166 16.73 7.96 14.16
C GLU A 166 15.94 7.93 12.84
N ALA A 167 16.62 8.18 11.71
CA ALA A 167 16.00 8.11 10.40
C ALA A 167 15.53 6.68 10.07
N LEU A 168 16.38 5.68 10.36
CA LEU A 168 16.04 4.26 10.21
C LEU A 168 14.90 3.83 11.14
N SER A 169 14.87 4.31 12.38
CA SER A 169 13.79 4.03 13.34
C SER A 169 12.46 4.61 12.87
N LEU A 170 12.43 5.85 12.40
CA LEU A 170 11.20 6.43 11.85
C LEU A 170 10.74 5.70 10.58
N LEU A 171 11.68 5.33 9.70
CA LEU A 171 11.38 4.56 8.50
C LEU A 171 10.87 3.14 8.85
N GLY A 172 11.45 2.52 9.87
CA GLY A 172 11.04 1.23 10.42
C GLY A 172 9.62 1.27 10.97
N GLU A 173 9.26 2.30 11.75
CA GLU A 173 7.88 2.48 12.22
C GLU A 173 6.88 2.56 11.05
N MET A 174 7.22 3.31 10.00
CA MET A 174 6.40 3.41 8.79
C MET A 174 6.27 2.07 8.07
N PHE A 175 7.37 1.34 7.83
CA PHE A 175 7.33 0.05 7.13
C PHE A 175 6.68 -1.06 7.95
N HIS A 176 6.84 -1.06 9.27
CA HIS A 176 6.11 -1.97 10.14
C HIS A 176 4.60 -1.74 10.00
N ALA A 177 4.16 -0.48 10.05
CA ALA A 177 2.75 -0.13 9.86
C ALA A 177 2.20 -0.57 8.48
N LEU A 178 3.03 -0.53 7.44
CA LEU A 178 2.68 -1.02 6.09
C LEU A 178 2.53 -2.55 6.06
N LEU A 179 3.50 -3.28 6.61
CA LEU A 179 3.60 -4.73 6.41
C LEU A 179 2.69 -5.54 7.33
N GLU A 180 2.46 -5.05 8.55
CA GLU A 180 1.74 -5.77 9.61
C GLU A 180 0.39 -6.37 9.16
N PRO A 181 -0.48 -5.65 8.41
CA PRO A 181 -1.74 -6.20 7.90
C PRO A 181 -1.61 -7.38 6.95
N PHE A 182 -0.45 -7.52 6.30
CA PHE A 182 -0.21 -8.53 5.28
C PHE A 182 0.54 -9.75 5.81
N ILE A 183 1.21 -9.63 6.97
CA ILE A 183 2.02 -10.72 7.55
C ILE A 183 1.42 -11.28 8.84
N ASN A 184 0.68 -10.47 9.61
CA ASN A 184 0.10 -10.90 10.88
C ASN A 184 -1.35 -11.35 10.72
N VAL A 185 -1.53 -12.67 10.63
CA VAL A 185 -2.83 -13.32 10.45
C VAL A 185 -3.79 -13.19 11.64
N ARG A 186 -3.31 -12.68 12.78
CA ARG A 186 -4.11 -12.55 14.00
C ARG A 186 -4.84 -11.21 14.10
N LEU A 187 -4.46 -10.23 13.29
CA LEU A 187 -5.08 -8.91 13.32
C LEU A 187 -6.54 -8.97 12.88
N SER A 188 -7.40 -8.32 13.64
CA SER A 188 -8.74 -7.93 13.24
C SER A 188 -8.71 -6.94 12.07
N LEU A 189 -9.84 -6.77 11.39
CA LEU A 189 -9.99 -5.77 10.33
C LEU A 189 -9.71 -4.36 10.86
N SER A 190 -10.16 -4.05 12.07
CA SER A 190 -9.89 -2.76 12.73
C SER A 190 -8.40 -2.50 12.91
N GLU A 191 -7.65 -3.47 13.45
CA GLU A 191 -6.20 -3.33 13.63
C GLU A 191 -5.46 -3.22 12.29
N GLN A 192 -5.90 -3.96 11.27
CA GLN A 192 -5.34 -3.84 9.92
C GLN A 192 -5.56 -2.43 9.35
N ILE A 193 -6.77 -1.86 9.49
CA ILE A 193 -7.07 -0.50 9.05
C ILE A 193 -6.28 0.52 9.87
N GLU A 194 -6.21 0.39 11.20
CA GLU A 194 -5.42 1.26 12.07
C GLU A 194 -3.95 1.29 11.61
N SER A 195 -3.37 0.14 11.30
CA SER A 195 -1.99 0.06 10.82
C SER A 195 -1.79 0.74 9.46
N LEU A 196 -2.70 0.52 8.49
CA LEU A 196 -2.60 1.17 7.17
C LEU A 196 -2.83 2.68 7.23
N VAL A 197 -3.72 3.17 8.09
CA VAL A 197 -3.93 4.61 8.29
C VAL A 197 -2.68 5.25 8.90
N ARG A 198 -2.09 4.61 9.92
CA ARG A 198 -0.83 5.05 10.52
C ARG A 198 0.27 5.14 9.47
N PHE A 199 0.42 4.10 8.64
CA PHE A 199 1.34 4.12 7.51
C PHE A 199 1.09 5.30 6.56
N SER A 200 -0.15 5.50 6.10
CA SER A 200 -0.52 6.59 5.20
C SER A 200 -0.20 7.97 5.77
N HIS A 201 -0.41 8.18 7.06
CA HIS A 201 -0.12 9.44 7.74
C HIS A 201 1.38 9.71 7.87
N LEU A 202 2.16 8.70 8.29
CA LEU A 202 3.64 8.79 8.33
C LEU A 202 4.22 9.04 6.94
N LEU A 203 3.73 8.31 5.94
CA LEU A 203 4.11 8.47 4.54
C LEU A 203 3.84 9.89 4.04
N CYS A 204 2.67 10.44 4.37
CA CYS A 204 2.29 11.81 4.02
C CYS A 204 3.24 12.82 4.66
N ALA A 205 3.53 12.68 5.96
CA ALA A 205 4.43 13.58 6.67
C ALA A 205 5.84 13.62 6.05
N LEU A 206 6.41 12.43 5.82
CA LEU A 206 7.75 12.30 5.24
C LEU A 206 7.82 12.84 3.81
N TYR A 207 6.80 12.56 3.00
CA TYR A 207 6.70 13.08 1.64
C TYR A 207 6.48 14.60 1.62
N MET A 208 5.69 15.17 2.53
CA MET A 208 5.50 16.62 2.61
C MET A 208 6.79 17.35 3.02
N GLN A 209 7.58 16.76 3.90
CA GLN A 209 8.83 17.35 4.36
C GLN A 209 9.94 17.31 3.31
N ASN A 210 10.03 16.23 2.54
CA ASN A 210 11.18 15.96 1.67
C ASN A 210 10.82 15.90 0.17
N GLY A 211 9.53 15.93 -0.17
CA GLY A 211 9.04 15.84 -1.54
C GLY A 211 9.55 14.60 -2.28
N THR A 212 9.98 14.83 -3.53
CA THR A 212 10.53 13.79 -4.40
C THR A 212 11.87 13.22 -3.94
N SER A 213 12.56 13.88 -3.00
CA SER A 213 13.79 13.34 -2.41
C SER A 213 13.52 12.21 -1.42
N PHE A 214 12.29 12.06 -0.93
CA PHE A 214 11.90 10.90 -0.12
C PHE A 214 11.42 9.74 -0.98
N MET A 215 10.54 10.00 -1.96
CA MET A 215 10.14 9.01 -2.97
C MET A 215 9.49 9.68 -4.18
N SER A 216 9.40 8.96 -5.30
CA SER A 216 8.72 9.48 -6.49
C SER A 216 7.22 9.76 -6.25
N ASN A 217 6.67 10.77 -6.93
CA ASN A 217 5.22 11.11 -6.88
C ASN A 217 4.35 9.90 -7.21
N GLN A 218 4.82 9.08 -8.13
CA GLN A 218 4.12 7.89 -8.60
C GLN A 218 4.04 6.83 -7.51
N LEU A 219 5.16 6.54 -6.83
CA LEU A 219 5.19 5.60 -5.72
C LEU A 219 4.35 6.10 -4.54
N TYR A 220 4.48 7.38 -4.18
CA TYR A 220 3.66 8.01 -3.14
C TYR A 220 2.15 7.87 -3.44
N SER A 221 1.75 8.24 -4.65
CA SER A 221 0.37 8.13 -5.14
C SER A 221 -0.15 6.70 -5.08
N ASP A 222 0.66 5.74 -5.53
CA ASP A 222 0.28 4.32 -5.58
C ASP A 222 0.07 3.76 -4.15
N LEU A 223 0.96 4.09 -3.21
CA LEU A 223 0.87 3.70 -1.80
C LEU A 223 -0.33 4.35 -1.08
N GLN A 224 -0.58 5.63 -1.31
CA GLN A 224 -1.76 6.32 -0.76
C GLN A 224 -3.06 5.72 -1.31
N THR A 225 -3.09 5.41 -2.61
CA THR A 225 -4.24 4.80 -3.27
C THR A 225 -4.54 3.40 -2.73
N MET A 226 -3.50 2.60 -2.45
CA MET A 226 -3.64 1.31 -1.79
C MET A 226 -4.37 1.44 -0.45
N VAL A 227 -3.93 2.36 0.41
CA VAL A 227 -4.52 2.54 1.75
C VAL A 227 -5.96 3.01 1.64
N LYS A 228 -6.23 3.98 0.76
CA LYS A 228 -7.60 4.42 0.45
C LYS A 228 -8.45 3.22 0.04
N ASN A 229 -7.94 2.34 -0.81
CA ASN A 229 -8.67 1.14 -1.23
C ASN A 229 -9.03 0.18 -0.11
N ALA A 230 -8.12 -0.06 0.83
CA ALA A 230 -8.46 -0.85 2.02
C ALA A 230 -9.60 -0.19 2.82
N ILE A 231 -9.48 1.10 3.12
CA ILE A 231 -10.46 1.86 3.93
C ILE A 231 -11.85 1.86 3.29
N LEU A 232 -11.92 2.10 1.98
CA LEU A 232 -13.19 2.28 1.26
C LEU A 232 -13.83 0.98 0.85
N THR A 233 -13.09 -0.12 0.89
CA THR A 233 -13.68 -1.46 0.71
C THR A 233 -14.57 -1.82 1.90
N VAL A 234 -14.20 -1.42 3.12
CA VAL A 234 -14.98 -1.72 4.34
C VAL A 234 -16.43 -1.22 4.25
N PRO A 235 -16.73 0.07 4.00
CA PRO A 235 -18.12 0.54 3.94
C PRO A 235 -18.86 -0.01 2.72
N LYS A 236 -18.18 -0.28 1.60
CA LYS A 236 -18.80 -0.92 0.42
C LYS A 236 -19.29 -2.34 0.74
N VAL A 237 -18.45 -3.15 1.39
CA VAL A 237 -18.82 -4.50 1.82
C VAL A 237 -19.89 -4.44 2.89
N ARG A 238 -19.81 -3.48 3.82
CA ARG A 238 -20.82 -3.25 4.85
C ARG A 238 -22.21 -2.97 4.28
N LEU A 239 -22.30 -2.15 3.23
CA LEU A 239 -23.54 -1.85 2.53
C LEU A 239 -24.15 -3.05 1.80
N ILE A 240 -23.34 -4.02 1.36
CA ILE A 240 -23.85 -5.29 0.83
C ILE A 240 -24.37 -6.15 1.99
N ASN A 241 -23.49 -6.45 2.94
CA ASN A 241 -23.77 -7.26 4.11
C ASN A 241 -22.58 -7.14 5.07
N GLY A 242 -22.78 -6.47 6.20
CA GLY A 242 -21.73 -6.21 7.18
C GLY A 242 -21.13 -7.46 7.85
N ARG A 243 -21.75 -8.63 7.72
CA ARG A 243 -21.17 -9.91 8.18
C ARG A 243 -20.14 -10.49 7.21
N LEU A 244 -20.05 -9.98 5.98
CA LEU A 244 -19.04 -10.42 5.03
C LEU A 244 -17.65 -10.00 5.51
N LYS A 245 -16.69 -10.91 5.31
CA LYS A 245 -15.29 -10.68 5.68
C LYS A 245 -14.59 -9.84 4.63
N VAL A 246 -13.75 -8.90 5.08
CA VAL A 246 -12.86 -8.11 4.23
C VAL A 246 -11.45 -8.65 4.40
N TYR A 247 -10.86 -9.14 3.30
CA TYR A 247 -9.50 -9.64 3.26
C TYR A 247 -8.60 -8.63 2.55
N ILE A 248 -7.89 -7.78 3.29
CA ILE A 248 -7.05 -6.72 2.72
C ILE A 248 -5.95 -7.31 1.82
N CYS A 249 -5.42 -8.48 2.16
CA CYS A 249 -4.44 -9.20 1.32
C CYS A 249 -4.97 -9.58 -0.08
N LEU A 250 -6.29 -9.66 -0.27
CA LEU A 250 -6.88 -9.97 -1.59
C LEU A 250 -7.17 -8.72 -2.42
N LEU A 251 -6.84 -7.52 -1.93
CA LEU A 251 -7.04 -6.29 -2.68
C LEU A 251 -5.96 -6.08 -3.75
N GLY A 252 -4.85 -6.83 -3.72
CA GLY A 252 -3.83 -6.81 -4.78
C GLY A 252 -4.19 -7.64 -6.03
N ASP A 253 -3.23 -7.80 -6.94
CA ASP A 253 -3.37 -8.60 -8.17
C ASP A 253 -2.68 -9.97 -8.13
N ASP A 254 -2.17 -10.40 -6.98
CA ASP A 254 -1.44 -11.67 -6.81
C ASP A 254 -2.21 -12.87 -7.39
N VAL A 255 -3.55 -12.85 -7.29
CA VAL A 255 -4.43 -13.88 -7.86
C VAL A 255 -4.36 -13.92 -9.39
N LEU A 256 -4.30 -12.75 -10.03
CA LEU A 256 -4.16 -12.60 -11.48
C LEU A 256 -2.75 -12.97 -11.94
N GLU A 257 -1.71 -12.56 -11.20
CA GLU A 257 -0.33 -12.96 -11.49
C GLU A 257 -0.15 -14.49 -11.37
N ALA A 258 -0.74 -15.10 -10.33
CA ALA A 258 -0.77 -16.54 -10.17
C ALA A 258 -1.51 -17.24 -11.32
N LEU A 259 -2.60 -16.65 -11.82
CA LEU A 259 -3.29 -17.14 -13.02
C LEU A 259 -2.38 -17.06 -14.26
N PHE A 260 -1.70 -15.94 -14.50
CA PHE A 260 -0.75 -15.81 -15.60
C PHE A 260 0.40 -16.82 -15.50
N GLY A 261 0.93 -17.04 -14.29
CA GLY A 261 1.93 -18.07 -14.02
C GLY A 261 1.43 -19.46 -14.42
N ARG A 262 0.20 -19.82 -14.03
CA ARG A 262 -0.44 -21.09 -14.43
C ARG A 262 -0.63 -21.19 -15.95
N CYS A 263 -1.14 -20.14 -16.60
CA CYS A 263 -1.32 -20.13 -18.05
C CYS A 263 -0.01 -20.36 -18.81
N ARG A 264 1.10 -19.77 -18.36
CA ARG A 264 2.43 -19.98 -18.97
C ARG A 264 2.94 -21.42 -18.82
N MET A 265 2.54 -22.13 -17.76
CA MET A 265 2.93 -23.52 -17.52
C MET A 265 2.15 -24.54 -18.36
N ILE A 266 0.93 -24.21 -18.78
CA ILE A 266 0.06 -25.12 -19.57
C ILE A 266 0.65 -25.41 -20.97
N GLY A 267 1.49 -24.51 -21.51
CA GLY A 267 2.04 -24.60 -22.87
C GLY A 267 3.29 -25.46 -23.06
N GLY A 268 3.77 -26.19 -22.05
CA GLY A 268 4.89 -27.15 -22.21
C GLY A 268 6.15 -26.57 -22.88
N HIS A 269 6.93 -25.77 -22.14
CA HIS A 269 8.29 -25.31 -22.50
C HIS A 269 8.48 -24.50 -23.79
N TYR A 270 8.39 -23.17 -23.70
CA TYR A 270 9.45 -22.22 -24.12
C TYR A 270 9.35 -20.95 -23.28
N PRO A 271 9.84 -20.94 -22.02
CA PRO A 271 9.92 -19.70 -21.28
C PRO A 271 11.03 -18.84 -21.91
N ILE A 272 10.68 -17.64 -22.40
CA ILE A 272 11.64 -16.66 -22.97
C ILE A 272 12.76 -16.30 -21.98
N ARG A 273 12.55 -16.57 -20.68
CA ARG A 273 13.60 -16.70 -19.65
C ARG A 273 13.22 -17.83 -18.70
N LYS A 274 14.17 -18.73 -18.38
CA LYS A 274 13.98 -19.71 -17.29
C LYS A 274 13.48 -18.96 -16.05
N PRO A 275 12.30 -19.28 -15.47
CA PRO A 275 11.96 -18.77 -14.16
C PRO A 275 12.97 -19.39 -13.19
N GLU A 276 13.92 -18.59 -12.70
CA GLU A 276 14.72 -18.97 -11.55
C GLU A 276 13.79 -19.08 -10.35
N ARG A 277 13.26 -20.28 -10.15
CA ARG A 277 12.65 -20.64 -8.88
C ARG A 277 13.80 -20.86 -7.91
N LEU A 278 14.32 -19.77 -7.36
CA LEU A 278 15.33 -19.77 -6.30
C LEU A 278 14.81 -20.68 -5.17
N LYS A 279 15.43 -21.85 -5.05
CA LYS A 279 15.28 -22.75 -3.91
C LYS A 279 16.02 -22.15 -2.71
N LEU A 280 15.53 -21.02 -2.21
CA LEU A 280 15.99 -20.46 -0.94
C LEU A 280 15.33 -21.22 0.21
N MET A 281 16.14 -21.66 1.17
CA MET A 281 15.67 -22.38 2.35
C MET A 281 14.65 -21.54 3.15
N ARG A 282 13.45 -22.12 3.29
CA ARG A 282 12.39 -21.96 4.30
C ARG A 282 12.25 -20.60 5.03
N MET A 283 11.81 -19.57 4.29
CA MET A 283 10.73 -18.67 4.73
C MET A 283 9.53 -18.89 3.79
N ARG A 284 8.91 -20.07 3.85
CA ARG A 284 7.91 -20.51 2.86
C ARG A 284 6.54 -19.83 2.98
N ASP A 285 6.32 -18.93 3.94
CA ASP A 285 4.96 -18.73 4.46
C ASP A 285 4.43 -17.28 4.47
N LEU A 286 5.22 -16.25 4.14
CA LEU A 286 4.75 -14.86 4.18
C LEU A 286 4.05 -14.39 2.89
N ASP A 287 4.48 -14.86 1.71
CA ASP A 287 3.93 -14.41 0.42
C ASP A 287 2.71 -15.23 -0.04
N HIS A 288 2.25 -16.16 0.80
CA HIS A 288 1.20 -17.14 0.47
C HIS A 288 0.13 -17.24 1.56
N ILE A 289 -0.12 -16.16 2.28
CA ILE A 289 -1.18 -16.12 3.29
C ILE A 289 -2.53 -16.23 2.59
N ARG A 290 -3.22 -17.33 2.85
CA ARG A 290 -4.57 -17.56 2.33
C ARG A 290 -5.59 -16.86 3.23
N PRO A 291 -6.76 -16.48 2.69
CA PRO A 291 -7.87 -15.97 3.51
C PRO A 291 -8.21 -16.87 4.70
N SER A 292 -8.07 -18.19 4.54
CA SER A 292 -8.29 -19.18 5.59
C SER A 292 -7.26 -19.14 6.73
N SER A 293 -6.10 -18.54 6.52
CA SER A 293 -5.06 -18.41 7.54
C SER A 293 -5.34 -17.30 8.54
N PHE A 294 -6.18 -16.32 8.18
CA PHE A 294 -6.55 -15.22 9.06
C PHE A 294 -7.49 -15.67 10.17
N ALA A 295 -7.08 -15.43 11.40
CA ALA A 295 -7.79 -15.79 12.63
C ALA A 295 -8.47 -14.59 13.31
N GLY A 296 -8.13 -13.36 12.93
CA GLY A 296 -8.76 -12.15 13.45
C GLY A 296 -10.24 -12.01 13.05
N GLU A 297 -10.96 -11.13 13.75
CA GLU A 297 -12.32 -10.76 13.37
C GLU A 297 -12.28 -9.85 12.13
N LEU A 298 -12.79 -10.35 11.00
CA LEU A 298 -12.66 -9.70 9.69
C LEU A 298 -13.98 -9.20 9.10
N SER A 299 -15.10 -9.33 9.80
CA SER A 299 -16.39 -8.83 9.31
C SER A 299 -16.36 -7.30 9.14
N ALA A 300 -16.99 -6.79 8.09
CA ALA A 300 -17.04 -5.35 7.84
C ALA A 300 -17.75 -4.57 8.97
N ASP A 301 -18.72 -5.17 9.66
CA ASP A 301 -19.41 -4.57 10.81
C ASP A 301 -18.54 -4.45 12.07
N SER A 302 -17.48 -5.24 12.18
CA SER A 302 -16.55 -5.16 13.33
C SER A 302 -15.62 -3.95 13.27
N CYS A 303 -15.57 -3.25 12.13
CA CYS A 303 -14.65 -2.15 11.89
C CYS A 303 -15.35 -0.78 11.99
N ASP A 304 -15.09 -0.07 13.09
CA ASP A 304 -15.42 1.35 13.23
C ASP A 304 -14.31 2.20 12.60
N LEU A 305 -14.52 2.61 11.34
CA LEU A 305 -13.54 3.37 10.57
C LEU A 305 -13.16 4.70 11.22
N GLN A 306 -14.10 5.39 11.86
CA GLN A 306 -13.83 6.69 12.47
C GLN A 306 -12.94 6.53 13.70
N MET A 307 -13.22 5.50 14.52
CA MET A 307 -12.39 5.17 15.67
C MET A 307 -10.99 4.69 15.25
N CYS A 308 -10.92 3.78 14.27
CA CYS A 308 -9.65 3.27 13.75
C CYS A 308 -8.79 4.43 13.22
N TRP A 309 -9.40 5.30 12.42
CA TRP A 309 -8.73 6.48 11.87
C TRP A 309 -8.17 7.39 12.97
N SER A 310 -9.00 7.77 13.93
CA SER A 310 -8.61 8.70 15.00
C SER A 310 -7.47 8.15 15.86
N ARG A 311 -7.52 6.85 16.20
CA ARG A 311 -6.45 6.17 16.94
C ARG A 311 -5.16 6.11 16.15
N ALA A 312 -5.24 5.74 14.89
CA ALA A 312 -4.08 5.61 14.01
C ALA A 312 -3.39 6.95 13.77
N VAL A 313 -4.15 8.03 13.52
CA VAL A 313 -3.61 9.38 13.38
C VAL A 313 -2.97 9.84 14.70
N SER A 314 -3.64 9.65 15.83
CA SER A 314 -3.06 9.99 17.15
C SER A 314 -1.75 9.23 17.43
N ASN A 315 -1.68 7.96 17.04
CA ASN A 315 -0.46 7.17 17.17
C ASN A 315 0.65 7.68 16.24
N ALA A 316 0.32 7.94 14.98
CA ALA A 316 1.26 8.48 14.01
C ALA A 316 1.79 9.86 14.44
N ASP A 317 0.95 10.75 14.98
CA ASP A 317 1.38 12.05 15.49
C ASP A 317 2.35 11.91 16.68
N LYS A 318 2.14 10.93 17.57
CA LYS A 318 3.09 10.62 18.65
C LYS A 318 4.44 10.16 18.11
N ILE A 319 4.44 9.32 17.06
CA ILE A 319 5.65 8.86 16.38
C ILE A 319 6.37 10.05 15.73
N LEU A 320 5.66 10.88 14.97
CA LEU A 320 6.26 12.06 14.30
C LEU A 320 6.84 13.03 15.33
N LEU A 321 6.12 13.28 16.44
CA LEU A 321 6.60 14.11 17.54
C LEU A 321 7.86 13.52 18.19
N LYS A 322 7.89 12.20 18.44
CA LYS A 322 9.06 11.49 18.99
C LYS A 322 10.32 11.75 18.16
N TYR A 323 10.21 11.74 16.83
CA TYR A 323 11.33 11.94 15.92
C TYR A 323 11.52 13.40 15.45
N GLY A 324 10.78 14.35 16.01
CA GLY A 324 10.90 15.78 15.69
C GLY A 324 10.41 16.18 14.29
N VAL A 325 9.56 15.36 13.67
CA VAL A 325 8.93 15.67 12.37
C VAL A 325 7.71 16.54 12.60
N LYS A 326 7.73 17.77 12.07
CA LYS A 326 6.60 18.69 12.14
C LYS A 326 5.66 18.42 10.98
N MET A 327 4.42 18.03 11.27
CA MET A 327 3.37 18.09 10.28
C MET A 327 2.93 19.54 10.09
N PRO A 328 3.04 20.12 8.88
CA PRO A 328 2.38 21.39 8.62
C PRO A 328 0.88 21.22 8.88
N LEU A 329 0.25 22.23 9.48
CA LEU A 329 -1.19 22.23 9.69
C LEU A 329 -1.87 22.00 8.35
N LEU A 330 -2.44 20.81 8.18
CA LEU A 330 -3.08 20.39 6.94
C LEU A 330 -4.37 21.20 6.78
N SER A 331 -4.30 22.31 6.07
CA SER A 331 -5.53 22.89 5.52
C SER A 331 -6.11 21.88 4.51
N GLN A 332 -7.42 21.65 4.54
CA GLN A 332 -8.12 20.76 3.59
C GLN A 332 -7.73 21.02 2.12
N ASN A 333 -7.37 22.27 1.79
CA ASN A 333 -6.98 22.69 0.45
C ASN A 333 -5.63 22.11 -0.05
N TYR A 334 -4.68 21.80 0.83
CA TYR A 334 -3.33 21.38 0.40
C TYR A 334 -3.35 19.97 -0.23
N PHE A 335 -4.19 19.09 0.28
CA PHE A 335 -4.37 17.74 -0.22
C PHE A 335 -4.95 17.67 -1.64
N ASN A 336 -5.82 18.62 -1.98
CA ASN A 336 -6.42 18.69 -3.31
C ASN A 336 -5.40 19.07 -4.39
N ASN A 337 -4.35 19.83 -4.02
CA ASN A 337 -3.28 20.20 -4.95
C ASN A 337 -2.28 19.07 -5.20
N LEU A 338 -2.04 18.19 -4.21
CA LEU A 338 -1.16 17.02 -4.36
C LEU A 338 -1.72 15.94 -5.30
N ILE A 339 -3.04 15.91 -5.51
CA ILE A 339 -3.72 14.94 -6.40
C ILE A 339 -3.71 15.40 -7.87
N GLN A 340 -3.41 16.67 -8.15
CA GLN A 340 -3.31 17.20 -9.51
C GLN A 340 -1.96 16.94 -10.20
N ILE A 341 -0.99 16.34 -9.49
CA ILE A 341 0.33 15.94 -9.99
C ILE A 341 0.32 14.45 -10.32
#